data_AF-A0A926JLL1-F1
#
_entry.id   AF-A0A926JLL1-F1
#
_cell.length_a   1.000
_cell.length_b   1.000
_cell.length_c   1.000
_cell.angle_alpha   90.00
_cell.angle_beta   90.00
_cell.angle_gamma   90.00
#
_symmetry.space_group_name_H-M   'P 1'
#
loop_
_entity.id
_entity.type
_entity.pdbx_description
1 polymer ?
#
loop_
_entity_poly.entity_id
_entity_poly.type
_entity_poly.pdbx_seq_one_letter_code
_entity_poly.pdbx_strand_id
1 'polypeptide(L)'
;MHATYKGRTIEILAPVNPYGAPAFTVNDASPRPGERMLGEYGQTARECLAMVQKIIDQRDEDGVKGIRGTVDYAFWYAPGAWEECPNGAGSAYGSHIKPVDAPCNEDTCKARAAREAARKARRAQGNPTVPALSGQLARAGFERTGDDGRLTAGFRVMKNEGGPSAGVRVVWYGEGARMPMDREPGRLAEIAEFIRGKGKYAVRYEGGARVEVTAKTA
;
A
#
# COMPACT_ATOMS: atom_id res chain seq x y z
N MET A 1 38.14 4.69 23.15
CA MET A 1 38.44 3.43 22.44
C MET A 1 37.94 3.59 21.01
N HIS A 2 38.73 3.18 20.03
CA HIS A 2 38.38 3.28 18.61
C HIS A 2 38.62 1.93 17.94
N ALA A 3 37.66 1.46 17.14
CA ALA A 3 37.73 0.19 16.43
C ALA A 3 37.06 0.28 15.07
N THR A 4 37.52 -0.51 14.12
CA THR A 4 36.81 -0.73 12.85
C THR A 4 36.33 -2.17 12.82
N TYR A 5 35.04 -2.37 12.56
CA TYR A 5 34.41 -3.69 12.52
C TYR A 5 33.49 -3.82 11.32
N LYS A 6 33.75 -4.79 10.45
CA LYS A 6 32.96 -5.06 9.22
C LYS A 6 32.63 -3.79 8.41
N GLY A 7 33.65 -2.97 8.16
CA GLY A 7 33.54 -1.74 7.38
C GLY A 7 32.88 -0.55 8.11
N ARG A 8 32.65 -0.66 9.42
CA ARG A 8 32.06 0.40 10.24
C ARG A 8 33.06 0.88 11.29
N THR A 9 33.13 2.19 11.49
CA THR A 9 33.95 2.81 12.52
C THR A 9 33.15 2.90 13.82
N ILE A 10 33.72 2.45 14.93
CA ILE A 10 33.09 2.45 16.24
C ILE A 10 33.99 3.26 17.19
N GLU A 11 33.43 4.31 17.78
CA GLU A 11 34.09 5.07 18.84
C GLU A 11 33.33 4.86 20.15
N ILE A 12 34.06 4.57 21.22
CA ILE A 12 33.50 4.39 22.57
C ILE A 12 34.27 5.24 23.56
N LEU A 13 33.56 6.09 24.29
CA LEU A 13 34.04 6.85 25.43
C LEU A 13 33.69 6.10 26.71
N ALA A 14 34.72 5.75 27.47
CA ALA A 14 34.53 5.13 28.78
C ALA A 14 33.84 6.12 29.73
N PRO A 15 32.96 5.65 30.62
CA PRO A 15 32.34 6.53 31.60
C PRO A 15 33.39 7.05 32.59
N VAL A 16 33.21 8.29 33.06
CA VAL A 16 34.12 8.92 34.03
C VAL A 16 34.04 8.24 35.42
N ASN A 17 32.92 7.59 35.71
CA ASN A 17 32.72 6.82 36.94
C ASN A 17 32.30 5.37 36.60
N PRO A 18 32.60 4.39 37.46
CA PRO A 18 32.38 2.97 37.18
C PRO A 18 30.89 2.56 37.09
N TYR A 19 29.97 3.42 37.52
CA TYR A 19 28.52 3.19 37.42
C TYR A 19 27.89 3.88 36.21
N GLY A 20 28.65 4.69 35.48
CA GLY A 20 28.15 5.42 34.31
C GLY A 20 27.96 4.51 33.10
N ALA A 21 27.18 4.98 32.13
CA ALA A 21 27.07 4.33 30.84
C ALA A 21 28.21 4.79 29.91
N PRO A 22 28.90 3.89 29.19
CA PRO A 22 29.80 4.28 28.12
C PRO A 22 29.00 4.95 27.00
N ALA A 23 29.56 5.99 26.40
CA ALA A 23 28.96 6.65 25.25
C ALA A 23 29.62 6.16 23.96
N PHE A 24 28.87 5.98 22.87
CA PHE A 24 29.42 5.48 21.61
C PHE A 24 28.81 6.10 20.36
N THR A 25 29.53 5.98 19.25
CA THR A 25 29.08 6.31 17.88
C THR A 25 29.44 5.15 16.94
N VAL A 26 28.66 5.01 15.86
CA VAL A 26 28.96 4.08 14.76
C VAL A 26 28.90 4.89 13.48
N ASN A 27 30.00 4.95 12.71
CA ASN A 27 30.17 5.83 11.55
C ASN A 27 29.80 7.28 11.84
N ASP A 28 30.24 7.79 13.01
CA ASP A 28 29.90 9.13 13.51
C ASP A 28 28.41 9.41 13.71
N ALA A 29 27.56 8.38 13.59
CA ALA A 29 26.14 8.53 13.81
C ALA A 29 25.80 8.75 15.28
N SER A 30 24.82 9.63 15.49
CA SER A 30 24.35 10.08 16.79
C SER A 30 22.82 10.09 16.82
N PRO A 31 22.17 9.85 17.98
CA PRO A 31 20.72 9.91 18.09
C PRO A 31 20.17 11.32 17.80
N ARG A 32 20.97 12.35 18.11
CA ARG A 32 20.71 13.76 17.80
C ARG A 32 22.04 14.49 17.58
N PRO A 33 22.05 15.63 16.86
CA PRO A 33 23.27 16.42 16.66
C PRO A 33 23.94 16.76 17.99
N GLY A 34 25.21 16.36 18.14
CA GLY A 34 26.01 16.60 19.35
C GLY A 34 25.78 15.61 20.50
N GLU A 35 24.85 14.66 20.37
CA GLU A 35 24.65 13.58 21.33
C GLU A 35 25.41 12.30 20.92
N ARG A 36 25.57 11.35 21.84
CA ARG A 36 26.11 10.02 21.57
C ARG A 36 25.12 8.96 22.02
N MET A 37 25.18 7.79 21.39
CA MET A 37 24.44 6.64 21.91
C MET A 37 25.02 6.22 23.26
N LEU A 38 24.20 5.60 24.10
CA LEU A 38 24.62 5.14 25.41
C LEU A 38 24.56 3.62 25.45
N GLY A 39 25.61 3.01 26.00
CA GLY A 39 25.60 1.62 26.44
C GLY A 39 24.81 1.47 27.74
N GLU A 40 24.99 0.32 28.39
CA GLU A 40 24.32 0.05 29.66
C GLU A 40 25.07 0.67 30.85
N TYR A 41 24.35 1.03 31.91
CA TYR A 41 24.97 1.53 33.14
C TYR A 41 25.86 0.45 33.79
N GLY A 42 27.06 0.84 34.22
CA GLY A 42 28.03 -0.09 34.80
C GLY A 42 28.80 -0.91 33.77
N GLN A 43 28.52 -0.73 32.48
CA GLN A 43 29.21 -1.42 31.39
C GLN A 43 30.60 -0.81 31.16
N THR A 44 31.61 -1.67 31.02
CA THR A 44 32.95 -1.25 30.59
C THR A 44 32.96 -0.91 29.10
N ALA A 45 33.94 -0.12 28.65
CA ALA A 45 34.10 0.18 27.22
C ALA A 45 34.27 -1.08 26.35
N ARG A 46 34.85 -2.15 26.89
CA ARG A 46 35.04 -3.43 26.18
C ARG A 46 33.74 -4.22 26.05
N GLU A 47 32.91 -4.24 27.09
CA GLU A 47 31.58 -4.86 27.02
C GLU A 47 30.67 -4.09 26.07
N CYS A 48 30.76 -2.75 26.08
CA CYS A 48 30.04 -1.92 25.12
C CYS A 48 30.45 -2.23 23.68
N LEU A 49 31.75 -2.39 23.41
CA LEU A 49 32.24 -2.80 22.10
C LEU A 49 31.67 -4.15 21.67
N ALA A 50 31.69 -5.14 22.57
CA ALA A 50 31.14 -6.47 22.28
C ALA A 50 29.63 -6.42 21.99
N MET A 51 28.88 -5.58 22.71
CA MET A 51 27.46 -5.35 22.46
C MET A 51 27.22 -4.73 21.07
N VAL A 52 27.94 -3.68 20.71
CA VAL A 52 27.84 -3.05 19.37
C VAL A 52 28.19 -4.04 18.27
N GLN A 53 29.27 -4.83 18.43
CA GLN A 53 29.66 -5.87 17.48
C GLN A 53 28.57 -6.93 17.31
N LYS A 54 27.97 -7.39 18.40
CA LYS A 54 26.86 -8.36 18.37
C LYS A 54 25.65 -7.81 17.62
N ILE A 55 25.32 -6.53 17.79
CA ILE A 55 24.22 -5.90 17.04
C ILE A 55 24.56 -5.87 15.55
N ILE A 56 25.79 -5.47 15.18
CA ILE A 56 26.25 -5.47 13.78
C ILE A 56 26.16 -6.88 13.19
N ASP A 57 26.61 -7.90 13.92
CA ASP A 57 26.55 -9.29 13.48
C ASP A 57 25.10 -9.74 13.23
N GLN A 58 24.19 -9.47 14.16
CA GLN A 58 22.77 -9.78 13.99
C GLN A 58 22.18 -9.10 12.74
N ARG A 59 22.54 -7.83 12.49
CA ARG A 59 22.05 -7.08 11.32
C ARG A 59 22.61 -7.63 10.01
N ASP A 60 23.87 -8.02 10.00
CA ASP A 60 24.50 -8.63 8.83
C ASP A 60 23.94 -10.04 8.57
N GLU A 61 23.64 -10.80 9.62
CA GLU A 61 22.98 -12.12 9.53
C GLU A 61 21.54 -12.04 9.02
N ASP A 62 20.75 -11.04 9.46
CA ASP A 62 19.40 -10.81 8.94
C ASP A 62 19.43 -10.45 7.43
N GLY A 63 20.56 -9.91 6.97
CA GLY A 63 20.84 -9.56 5.58
C GLY A 63 19.78 -8.67 4.95
N VAL A 64 19.49 -8.90 3.66
CA VAL A 64 18.54 -8.13 2.86
C VAL A 64 17.14 -8.10 3.49
N LYS A 65 16.72 -9.14 4.22
CA LYS A 65 15.38 -9.19 4.84
C LYS A 65 15.29 -8.33 6.09
N GLY A 66 16.41 -8.07 6.77
CA GLY A 66 16.50 -7.27 7.98
C GLY A 66 16.48 -5.76 7.74
N ILE A 67 16.84 -5.30 6.54
CA ILE A 67 16.98 -3.87 6.23
C ILE A 67 15.59 -3.21 6.16
N ARG A 68 15.29 -2.39 7.17
CA ARG A 68 14.08 -1.57 7.33
C ARG A 68 14.34 -0.44 8.35
N GLY A 69 13.38 0.46 8.52
CA GLY A 69 13.48 1.61 9.44
C GLY A 69 13.86 2.92 8.74
N THR A 70 14.31 3.91 9.51
CA THR A 70 14.60 5.26 8.99
C THR A 70 16.07 5.44 8.61
N VAL A 71 16.34 6.48 7.82
CA VAL A 71 17.71 6.86 7.42
C VAL A 71 18.59 7.11 8.65
N ASP A 72 18.04 7.71 9.71
CA ASP A 72 18.77 8.04 10.94
C ASP A 72 19.37 6.83 11.65
N TYR A 73 18.81 5.63 11.47
CA TYR A 73 19.31 4.39 12.07
C TYR A 73 20.03 3.48 11.07
N ALA A 74 20.26 3.96 9.84
CA ALA A 74 20.79 3.12 8.78
C ALA A 74 22.29 2.78 8.96
N PHE A 75 22.97 3.48 9.88
CA PHE A 75 24.37 3.22 10.27
C PHE A 75 24.62 1.82 10.85
N TRP A 76 23.57 1.12 11.29
CA TRP A 76 23.65 -0.27 11.72
C TRP A 76 23.90 -1.25 10.56
N TYR A 77 23.48 -0.90 9.35
CA TYR A 77 23.60 -1.78 8.17
C TYR A 77 24.94 -1.57 7.46
N ALA A 78 25.33 -2.54 6.64
CA ALA A 78 26.61 -2.50 5.97
C ALA A 78 26.64 -1.33 4.98
N PRO A 79 27.77 -0.62 4.84
CA PRO A 79 27.90 0.43 3.84
C PRO A 79 27.51 -0.09 2.45
N GLY A 80 26.63 0.63 1.76
CA GLY A 80 26.14 0.26 0.43
C GLY A 80 25.08 -0.86 0.40
N ALA A 81 24.65 -1.41 1.54
CA ALA A 81 23.60 -2.44 1.56
C ALA A 81 22.17 -1.87 1.50
N TRP A 82 22.00 -0.58 1.77
CA TRP A 82 20.71 0.09 1.83
C TRP A 82 20.71 1.37 0.98
N GLU A 83 19.51 1.78 0.58
CA GLU A 83 19.23 3.07 -0.07
C GLU A 83 17.95 3.68 0.50
N GLU A 84 17.78 5.00 0.36
CA GLU A 84 16.53 5.65 0.71
C GLU A 84 15.40 5.15 -0.20
N CYS A 85 14.29 4.74 0.40
CA CYS A 85 13.17 4.25 -0.38
C CYS A 85 12.52 5.42 -1.13
N PRO A 86 12.40 5.36 -2.48
CA PRO A 86 11.77 6.44 -3.27
C PRO A 86 10.30 6.65 -2.92
N ASN A 87 9.72 5.66 -2.24
CA ASN A 87 8.35 5.64 -1.79
C ASN A 87 8.19 6.05 -0.32
N GLY A 88 9.27 6.49 0.34
CA GLY A 88 9.35 6.75 1.77
C GLY A 88 8.73 8.07 2.23
N ALA A 89 8.49 9.02 1.31
CA ALA A 89 7.89 10.32 1.63
C ALA A 89 6.46 10.25 2.22
N GLY A 90 5.84 9.07 2.29
CA GLY A 90 4.48 8.85 2.81
C GLY A 90 4.39 7.95 4.05
N SER A 91 5.50 7.52 4.66
CA SER A 91 5.47 6.79 5.94
C SER A 91 5.26 7.73 7.12
N ALA A 92 4.66 7.20 8.20
CA ALA A 92 4.37 7.94 9.43
C ALA A 92 5.59 8.60 10.12
N TYR A 93 6.82 8.24 9.71
CA TYR A 93 8.08 8.69 10.30
C TYR A 93 9.01 9.41 9.30
N GLY A 94 8.51 9.85 8.15
CA GLY A 94 9.36 10.38 7.08
C GLY A 94 10.10 9.26 6.32
N SER A 95 11.12 9.64 5.54
CA SER A 95 11.87 8.76 4.64
C SER A 95 12.44 7.53 5.35
N HIS A 96 12.10 6.35 4.83
CA HIS A 96 12.60 5.06 5.30
C HIS A 96 13.59 4.46 4.31
N ILE A 97 14.38 3.50 4.76
CA ILE A 97 15.37 2.80 3.94
C ILE A 97 14.82 1.50 3.37
N LYS A 98 15.45 1.03 2.31
CA LYS A 98 15.25 -0.32 1.75
C LYS A 98 16.59 -0.93 1.37
N PRO A 99 16.67 -2.27 1.15
CA PRO A 99 17.87 -2.85 0.57
C PRO A 99 18.10 -2.31 -0.85
N VAL A 100 19.37 -2.16 -1.23
CA VAL A 100 19.76 -1.86 -2.61
C VAL A 100 19.30 -3.00 -3.52
N ASP A 101 18.79 -2.65 -4.71
CA ASP A 101 18.34 -3.58 -5.75
C ASP A 101 17.23 -4.59 -5.33
N ALA A 102 16.60 -4.40 -4.16
CA ALA A 102 15.52 -5.25 -3.69
C ALA A 102 14.23 -4.45 -3.40
N PRO A 103 13.06 -5.12 -3.38
CA PRO A 103 11.83 -4.49 -2.91
C PRO A 103 11.94 -3.97 -1.48
N CYS A 104 11.21 -2.90 -1.17
CA CYS A 104 11.17 -2.37 0.19
C CYS A 104 10.49 -3.35 1.17
N ASN A 105 11.11 -3.52 2.35
CA ASN A 105 10.63 -4.41 3.39
C ASN A 105 9.53 -3.80 4.28
N GLU A 106 9.31 -2.48 4.23
CA GLU A 106 8.27 -1.81 5.02
C GLU A 106 6.86 -2.28 4.66
N ASP A 107 6.04 -2.52 5.68
CA ASP A 107 4.68 -3.05 5.52
C ASP A 107 3.79 -2.11 4.70
N THR A 108 3.98 -0.80 4.87
CA THR A 108 3.28 0.23 4.09
C THR A 108 3.61 0.13 2.59
N CYS A 109 4.88 -0.09 2.25
CA CYS A 109 5.33 -0.28 0.89
C CYS A 109 4.82 -1.61 0.30
N LYS A 110 4.87 -2.71 1.05
CA LYS A 110 4.31 -4.01 0.65
C LYS A 110 2.81 -3.91 0.39
N ALA A 111 2.07 -3.24 1.27
CA ALA A 111 0.64 -3.04 1.11
C ALA A 111 0.31 -2.20 -0.13
N ARG A 112 1.09 -1.16 -0.43
CA ARG A 112 0.92 -0.36 -1.66
C ARG A 112 1.20 -1.21 -2.90
N ALA A 113 2.31 -1.94 -2.93
CA ALA A 113 2.66 -2.83 -4.04
C ALA A 113 1.57 -3.90 -4.28
N ALA A 114 1.02 -4.50 -3.22
CA ALA A 114 -0.09 -5.45 -3.30
C ALA A 114 -1.36 -4.80 -3.86
N ARG A 115 -1.71 -3.58 -3.45
CA ARG A 115 -2.86 -2.83 -3.99
C ARG A 115 -2.68 -2.51 -5.47
N GLU A 116 -1.48 -2.12 -5.88
CA GLU A 116 -1.17 -1.84 -7.29
C GLU A 116 -1.20 -3.10 -8.14
N ALA A 117 -0.63 -4.20 -7.65
CA ALA A 117 -0.71 -5.51 -8.31
C ALA A 117 -2.17 -5.97 -8.46
N ALA A 118 -2.99 -5.83 -7.41
CA ALA A 118 -4.42 -6.14 -7.47
C ALA A 118 -5.16 -5.26 -8.48
N ARG A 119 -4.85 -3.96 -8.57
CA ARG A 119 -5.41 -3.06 -9.58
C ARG A 119 -5.00 -3.46 -10.99
N LYS A 120 -3.73 -3.83 -11.21
CA LYS A 120 -3.21 -4.29 -12.51
C LYS A 120 -3.86 -5.60 -12.93
N ALA A 121 -3.97 -6.58 -12.01
CA ALA A 121 -4.65 -7.84 -12.25
C ALA A 121 -6.14 -7.63 -12.62
N ARG A 122 -6.85 -6.75 -11.90
CA ARG A 122 -8.25 -6.40 -12.24
C ARG A 122 -8.39 -5.77 -13.62
N ARG A 123 -7.44 -4.91 -14.02
CA ARG A 123 -7.42 -4.33 -15.38
C ARG A 123 -7.17 -5.39 -16.44
N ALA A 124 -6.24 -6.31 -16.20
CA ALA A 124 -5.90 -7.39 -17.12
C ALA A 124 -7.07 -8.37 -17.36
N GLN A 125 -7.93 -8.58 -16.36
CA GLN A 125 -9.13 -9.40 -16.50
C GLN A 125 -10.21 -8.80 -17.41
N GLY A 126 -10.08 -7.53 -17.85
CA GLY A 126 -11.04 -6.91 -18.77
C GLY A 126 -12.40 -6.57 -18.15
N ASN A 127 -12.51 -6.61 -16.82
CA ASN A 127 -13.76 -6.30 -16.13
C ASN A 127 -14.17 -4.83 -16.31
N PRO A 128 -15.47 -4.54 -16.47
CA PRO A 128 -15.96 -3.18 -16.48
C PRO A 128 -15.65 -2.47 -15.16
N THR A 129 -15.29 -1.19 -15.22
CA THR A 129 -15.20 -0.34 -14.02
C THR A 129 -16.44 0.54 -13.93
N VAL A 130 -16.83 0.91 -12.70
CA VAL A 130 -17.99 1.79 -12.45
C VAL A 130 -17.91 3.09 -13.27
N PRO A 131 -16.78 3.84 -13.28
CA PRO A 131 -16.69 5.06 -14.07
C PRO A 131 -16.76 4.82 -15.58
N ALA A 132 -16.11 3.75 -16.07
CA ALA A 132 -16.09 3.46 -17.50
C ALA A 132 -17.48 3.10 -18.03
N LEU A 133 -18.21 2.21 -17.35
CA LEU A 133 -19.55 1.81 -17.78
C LEU A 133 -20.57 2.95 -17.59
N SER A 134 -20.47 3.71 -16.49
CA SER A 134 -21.34 4.87 -16.27
C SER A 134 -21.18 5.92 -17.37
N GLY A 135 -19.94 6.27 -17.74
CA GLY A 135 -19.68 7.19 -18.85
C GLY A 135 -20.11 6.64 -20.21
N GLN A 136 -20.04 5.33 -20.42
CA GLN A 136 -20.51 4.69 -21.65
C GLN A 136 -22.04 4.79 -21.80
N LEU A 137 -22.80 4.53 -20.74
CA LEU A 137 -24.26 4.62 -20.75
C LEU A 137 -24.74 6.07 -20.88
N ALA A 138 -24.12 7.01 -20.17
CA ALA A 138 -24.44 8.43 -20.29
C ALA A 138 -24.23 8.95 -21.72
N ARG A 139 -23.11 8.60 -22.37
CA ARG A 139 -22.85 8.95 -23.78
C ARG A 139 -23.82 8.29 -24.76
N ALA A 140 -24.44 7.18 -24.38
CA ALA A 140 -25.45 6.50 -25.19
C ALA A 140 -26.86 7.10 -25.01
N GLY A 141 -27.01 8.13 -24.17
CA GLY A 141 -28.29 8.82 -23.95
C GLY A 141 -29.17 8.18 -22.88
N PHE A 142 -28.65 7.26 -22.05
CA PHE A 142 -29.39 6.78 -20.88
C PHE A 142 -29.38 7.82 -19.76
N GLU A 143 -30.50 7.96 -19.06
CA GLU A 143 -30.68 8.90 -17.97
C GLU A 143 -29.90 8.44 -16.74
N ARG A 144 -28.89 9.20 -16.33
CA ARG A 144 -28.15 8.91 -15.10
C ARG A 144 -28.90 9.51 -13.91
N THR A 145 -29.13 8.72 -12.87
CA THR A 145 -29.66 9.28 -11.61
C THR A 145 -28.66 10.27 -11.02
N GLY A 146 -29.16 11.41 -10.50
CA GLY A 146 -28.29 12.42 -9.89
C GLY A 146 -27.45 11.86 -8.73
N ASP A 147 -26.28 12.44 -8.48
CA ASP A 147 -25.37 11.95 -7.42
C ASP A 147 -26.02 12.06 -6.01
N ASP A 148 -27.04 12.91 -5.86
CA ASP A 148 -27.84 13.09 -4.64
C ASP A 148 -29.01 12.09 -4.52
N GLY A 149 -29.25 11.27 -5.54
CA GLY A 149 -30.08 10.06 -5.51
C GLY A 149 -31.54 10.22 -5.14
N ARG A 150 -32.17 11.38 -5.35
CA ARG A 150 -33.48 11.69 -4.72
C ARG A 150 -34.57 12.30 -5.59
N LEU A 151 -34.30 12.75 -6.82
CA LEU A 151 -35.28 13.52 -7.60
C LEU A 151 -35.49 13.08 -9.05
N THR A 152 -34.63 12.23 -9.62
CA THR A 152 -34.75 11.84 -11.03
C THR A 152 -34.60 10.33 -11.20
N ALA A 153 -35.51 9.77 -12.01
CA ALA A 153 -35.42 8.38 -12.43
C ALA A 153 -34.16 8.19 -13.31
N GLY A 154 -33.49 7.06 -13.18
CA GLY A 154 -32.33 6.77 -14.00
C GLY A 154 -31.46 5.62 -13.52
N PHE A 155 -30.41 5.33 -14.30
CA PHE A 155 -29.46 4.27 -14.00
C PHE A 155 -28.39 4.73 -13.01
N ARG A 156 -27.87 3.77 -12.23
CA ARG A 156 -26.63 3.89 -11.48
C ARG A 156 -25.78 2.65 -11.68
N VAL A 157 -24.48 2.84 -11.91
CA VAL A 157 -23.51 1.74 -11.95
C VAL A 157 -22.85 1.61 -10.58
N MET A 158 -22.80 0.40 -10.05
CA MET A 158 -22.24 0.10 -8.74
C MET A 158 -21.32 -1.12 -8.84
N LYS A 159 -20.42 -1.27 -7.86
CA LYS A 159 -19.71 -2.54 -7.69
C LYS A 159 -20.74 -3.64 -7.41
N ASN A 160 -20.48 -4.84 -7.91
CA ASN A 160 -21.34 -5.97 -7.61
C ASN A 160 -21.05 -6.49 -6.19
N GLU A 161 -21.70 -5.89 -5.19
CA GLU A 161 -21.64 -6.37 -3.81
C GLU A 161 -22.61 -7.54 -3.65
N GLY A 162 -22.06 -8.76 -3.46
CA GLY A 162 -22.84 -10.00 -3.28
C GLY A 162 -22.99 -10.88 -4.53
N GLY A 163 -22.43 -10.50 -5.68
CA GLY A 163 -22.34 -11.33 -6.89
C GLY A 163 -20.89 -11.67 -7.27
N PRO A 164 -20.58 -12.15 -8.49
CA PRO A 164 -19.20 -12.42 -8.88
C PRO A 164 -18.34 -11.18 -8.63
N SER A 165 -17.35 -11.33 -7.75
CA SER A 165 -16.55 -10.25 -7.12
C SER A 165 -15.78 -9.36 -8.11
N ALA A 166 -15.81 -9.73 -9.38
CA ALA A 166 -15.07 -9.12 -10.48
C ALA A 166 -15.89 -8.13 -11.32
N GLY A 167 -17.24 -8.12 -11.23
CA GLY A 167 -18.11 -7.31 -12.11
C GLY A 167 -18.66 -6.01 -11.52
N VAL A 168 -19.52 -5.36 -12.31
CA VAL A 168 -20.38 -4.24 -11.88
C VAL A 168 -21.84 -4.63 -12.06
N ARG A 169 -22.72 -3.92 -11.36
CA ARG A 169 -24.17 -3.99 -11.59
C ARG A 169 -24.69 -2.63 -12.00
N VAL A 170 -25.63 -2.61 -12.93
CA VAL A 170 -26.44 -1.45 -13.27
C VAL A 170 -27.79 -1.62 -12.62
N VAL A 171 -28.24 -0.63 -11.87
CA VAL A 171 -29.58 -0.60 -11.25
C VAL A 171 -30.35 0.59 -11.75
N TRP A 172 -31.67 0.51 -11.71
CA TRP A 172 -32.56 1.62 -12.04
C TRP A 172 -33.28 2.11 -10.80
N TYR A 173 -33.29 3.42 -10.61
CA TYR A 173 -34.09 4.09 -9.59
C TYR A 173 -35.29 4.74 -10.27
N GLY A 174 -36.48 4.49 -9.74
CA GLY A 174 -37.66 5.30 -10.05
C GLY A 174 -37.54 6.70 -9.46
N GLU A 175 -38.36 7.62 -9.95
CA GLU A 175 -38.43 8.98 -9.39
C GLU A 175 -38.87 8.92 -7.92
N GLY A 176 -38.15 9.62 -7.04
CA GLY A 176 -38.40 9.60 -5.59
C GLY A 176 -38.11 8.27 -4.87
N ALA A 177 -37.68 7.21 -5.58
CA ALA A 177 -37.43 5.91 -5.01
C ALA A 177 -36.05 5.84 -4.32
N ARG A 178 -36.03 5.35 -3.07
CA ARG A 178 -34.78 5.17 -2.29
C ARG A 178 -34.03 3.89 -2.63
N MET A 179 -34.71 2.91 -3.23
CA MET A 179 -34.15 1.61 -3.59
C MET A 179 -34.63 1.21 -5.00
N PRO A 180 -33.82 0.44 -5.75
CA PRO A 180 -34.25 -0.16 -7.00
C PRO A 180 -35.45 -1.09 -6.76
N MET A 181 -36.44 -1.06 -7.64
CA MET A 181 -37.69 -1.81 -7.50
C MET A 181 -37.79 -2.85 -8.62
N ASP A 182 -37.96 -4.14 -8.29
CA ASP A 182 -37.99 -5.21 -9.31
C ASP A 182 -39.16 -5.07 -10.28
N ARG A 183 -40.29 -4.58 -9.78
CA ARG A 183 -41.51 -4.33 -10.58
C ARG A 183 -41.40 -3.13 -11.53
N GLU A 184 -40.40 -2.27 -11.34
CA GLU A 184 -40.18 -1.04 -12.11
C GLU A 184 -38.73 -1.01 -12.62
N PRO A 185 -38.35 -1.94 -13.51
CA PRO A 185 -36.97 -2.06 -13.97
C PRO A 185 -36.56 -0.90 -14.91
N GLY A 186 -37.48 0.00 -15.25
CA GLY A 186 -37.23 1.12 -16.15
C GLY A 186 -36.62 0.66 -17.47
N ARG A 187 -35.50 1.29 -17.85
CA ARG A 187 -34.79 0.98 -19.10
C ARG A 187 -33.69 -0.08 -18.95
N LEU A 188 -33.70 -0.89 -17.89
CA LEU A 188 -32.65 -1.91 -17.68
C LEU A 188 -32.58 -2.95 -18.79
N ALA A 189 -33.70 -3.32 -19.40
CA ALA A 189 -33.72 -4.22 -20.55
C ALA A 189 -32.94 -3.62 -21.75
N GLU A 190 -33.23 -2.37 -22.10
CA GLU A 190 -32.53 -1.63 -23.17
C GLU A 190 -31.03 -1.47 -22.85
N ILE A 191 -30.70 -1.16 -21.60
CA ILE A 191 -29.30 -1.08 -21.14
C ILE A 191 -28.60 -2.44 -21.30
N ALA A 192 -29.25 -3.54 -20.90
CA ALA A 192 -28.68 -4.87 -21.04
C ALA A 192 -28.41 -5.21 -22.50
N GLU A 193 -29.35 -4.93 -23.40
CA GLU A 193 -29.20 -5.14 -24.84
C GLU A 193 -28.10 -4.25 -25.44
N PHE A 194 -28.06 -2.97 -25.08
CA PHE A 194 -27.01 -2.06 -25.51
C PHE A 194 -25.61 -2.56 -25.13
N ILE A 195 -25.43 -3.00 -23.89
CA ILE A 195 -24.14 -3.52 -23.42
C ILE A 195 -23.78 -4.83 -24.14
N ARG A 196 -24.76 -5.73 -24.37
CA ARG A 196 -24.56 -6.96 -25.15
C ARG A 196 -24.16 -6.66 -26.59
N GLY A 197 -24.82 -5.70 -27.23
CA GLY A 197 -24.56 -5.31 -28.62
C GLY A 197 -23.16 -4.73 -28.85
N LYS A 198 -22.51 -4.18 -27.81
CA LYS A 198 -21.11 -3.76 -27.87
C LYS A 198 -20.12 -4.93 -27.87
N GLY A 199 -20.56 -6.15 -27.56
CA GLY A 199 -19.77 -7.37 -27.66
C GLY A 199 -18.60 -7.50 -26.67
N LYS A 200 -18.35 -6.50 -25.83
CA LYS A 200 -17.16 -6.42 -24.96
C LYS A 200 -17.31 -7.17 -23.63
N TYR A 201 -18.52 -7.24 -23.09
CA TYR A 201 -18.79 -7.76 -21.74
C TYR A 201 -19.80 -8.91 -21.78
N ALA A 202 -19.77 -9.75 -20.74
CA ALA A 202 -20.84 -10.70 -20.46
C ALA A 202 -21.92 -9.96 -19.65
N VAL A 203 -23.19 -10.17 -20.01
CA VAL A 203 -24.32 -9.42 -19.45
C VAL A 203 -25.44 -10.38 -19.04
N ARG A 204 -25.74 -10.43 -17.74
CA ARG A 204 -26.85 -11.19 -17.18
C ARG A 204 -27.97 -10.24 -16.74
N TYR A 205 -29.17 -10.49 -17.24
CA TYR A 205 -30.39 -9.77 -16.89
C TYR A 205 -31.55 -10.74 -16.89
N GLU A 206 -32.26 -10.85 -15.77
CA GLU A 206 -33.33 -11.84 -15.52
C GLU A 206 -34.69 -11.19 -15.26
N GLY A 207 -34.87 -9.91 -15.64
CA GLY A 207 -36.15 -9.22 -15.52
C GLY A 207 -36.45 -8.60 -14.14
N GLY A 208 -35.41 -8.18 -13.40
CA GLY A 208 -35.56 -7.50 -12.10
C GLY A 208 -34.84 -6.14 -12.06
N ALA A 209 -34.55 -5.64 -10.86
CA ALA A 209 -34.03 -4.27 -10.65
C ALA A 209 -32.54 -4.09 -10.94
N ARG A 210 -31.86 -5.09 -11.53
CA ARG A 210 -30.43 -5.04 -11.81
C ARG A 210 -30.00 -5.81 -13.06
N VAL A 211 -28.98 -5.27 -13.73
CA VAL A 211 -28.21 -5.92 -14.80
C VAL A 211 -26.80 -6.17 -14.28
N GLU A 212 -26.32 -7.40 -14.34
CA GLU A 212 -24.95 -7.75 -13.97
C GLU A 212 -24.04 -7.77 -15.20
N VAL A 213 -22.89 -7.12 -15.09
CA VAL A 213 -21.92 -6.95 -16.18
C VAL A 213 -20.55 -7.37 -15.71
N THR A 214 -19.97 -8.37 -16.37
CA THR A 214 -18.64 -8.93 -16.07
C THR A 214 -17.76 -8.93 -17.31
N ALA A 215 -16.47 -9.20 -17.16
CA ALA A 215 -15.64 -9.58 -18.30
C ALA A 215 -16.28 -10.77 -19.04
N LYS A 216 -16.10 -10.82 -20.37
CA LYS A 216 -16.27 -12.07 -21.11
C LYS A 216 -15.10 -12.97 -20.75
N THR A 217 -15.39 -14.19 -20.29
CA THR A 217 -14.41 -15.27 -20.33
C THR A 217 -14.11 -15.55 -21.80
N ALA A 218 -12.83 -15.52 -22.17
CA ALA A 218 -12.35 -15.94 -23.48
C ALA A 218 -12.62 -17.44 -23.69
#